data_AF-A0A2V6WQW2-F1
#
_entry.id   AF-A0A2V6WQW2-F1
#
_cell.length_a   1.000
_cell.length_b   1.000
_cell.length_c   1.000
_cell.angle_alpha   90.00
_cell.angle_beta   90.00
_cell.angle_gamma   90.00
#
_symmetry.space_group_name_H-M   'P 1'
#
loop_
_entity.id
_entity.type
_entity.pdbx_description
1 polymer ?
#
loop_
_entity_poly.entity_id
_entity_poly.type
_entity_poly.pdbx_seq_one_letter_code
_entity_poly.pdbx_strand_id
1 'polypeptide(L)'
;MADIATDTEFARLMDTLSNWGRWGADDQLGTLNLVTPATRVRAAALVRDGVTVTCARPIATELTADTTFQTLRFMVDSGEGRDTCPPARALERRGASEFIGMVFHGYTITHVDTPAHFFWQGKIYN
;
A
#
# COMPACT_ATOMS: atom_id res chain seq x y z
N MET A 1 33.35 10.94 14.07
CA MET A 1 32.55 9.75 13.71
C MET A 1 31.43 9.67 14.72
N ALA A 2 30.18 9.48 14.28
CA ALA A 2 29.10 9.21 15.21
C ALA A 2 29.33 7.83 15.85
N ASP A 3 29.19 7.74 17.17
CA ASP A 3 29.34 6.48 17.89
C ASP A 3 28.15 5.57 17.53
N ILE A 4 28.44 4.36 17.05
CA ILE A 4 27.41 3.42 16.63
C ILE A 4 26.88 2.71 17.88
N ALA A 5 25.56 2.67 18.06
CA ALA A 5 24.93 2.01 19.19
C ALA A 5 25.35 0.54 19.28
N THR A 6 25.63 0.07 20.51
CA THR A 6 25.89 -1.35 20.77
C THR A 6 24.60 -2.17 20.64
N ASP A 7 24.69 -3.48 20.42
CA ASP A 7 23.52 -4.37 20.36
C ASP A 7 22.66 -4.29 21.63
N THR A 8 23.30 -4.17 22.80
CA THR A 8 22.62 -4.01 24.09
C THR A 8 21.85 -2.70 24.16
N GLU A 9 22.46 -1.61 23.68
CA GLU A 9 21.79 -0.31 23.64
C GLU A 9 20.63 -0.33 22.64
N PHE A 10 20.81 -0.91 21.47
CA PHE A 10 19.75 -1.08 20.48
C PHE A 10 18.57 -1.87 21.05
N ALA A 11 18.81 -3.01 21.68
CA ALA A 11 17.76 -3.81 22.31
C ALA A 11 17.01 -3.04 23.39
N ARG A 12 17.72 -2.26 24.22
CA ARG A 12 17.11 -1.37 25.22
C ARG A 12 16.24 -0.29 24.57
N LEU A 13 16.67 0.28 23.44
CA LEU A 13 15.89 1.28 22.71
C LEU A 13 14.63 0.68 22.09
N MET A 14 14.69 -0.54 21.54
CA MET A 14 13.51 -1.22 21.01
C MET A 14 12.43 -1.46 22.06
N ASP A 15 12.81 -1.68 23.32
CA ASP A 15 11.89 -1.81 24.45
C ASP A 15 11.38 -0.43 24.93
N THR A 16 12.31 0.50 25.19
CA THR A 16 11.97 1.79 25.82
C THR A 16 11.34 2.82 24.87
N LEU A 17 11.55 2.69 23.56
CA LEU A 17 10.96 3.55 22.52
C LEU A 17 9.83 2.81 21.77
N SER A 18 9.04 2.05 22.50
CA SER A 18 7.91 1.30 21.95
C SER A 18 6.56 1.98 22.21
N ASN A 19 5.62 1.80 21.27
CA ASN A 19 4.20 2.12 21.49
C ASN A 19 3.36 0.87 21.86
N TRP A 20 3.98 -0.30 22.06
CA TRP A 20 3.24 -1.50 22.46
C TRP A 20 2.55 -1.26 23.81
N GLY A 21 1.31 -1.72 23.94
CA GLY A 21 0.45 -1.50 25.09
C GLY A 21 -0.10 -0.07 25.23
N ARG A 22 0.36 0.92 24.44
CA ARG A 22 -0.08 2.32 24.56
C ARG A 22 -1.60 2.49 24.41
N TRP A 23 -2.22 1.68 23.56
CA TRP A 23 -3.67 1.72 23.28
C TRP A 23 -4.42 0.47 23.78
N GLY A 24 -3.79 -0.32 24.66
CA GLY A 24 -4.33 -1.57 25.18
C GLY A 24 -3.70 -2.81 24.56
N ALA A 25 -3.80 -3.95 25.26
CA ALA A 25 -3.14 -5.20 24.88
C ALA A 25 -3.72 -5.84 23.60
N ASP A 26 -4.97 -5.51 23.24
CA ASP A 26 -5.64 -6.04 22.05
C ASP A 26 -5.60 -5.07 20.86
N ASP A 27 -4.89 -3.94 20.96
CA ASP A 27 -4.80 -2.97 19.87
C ASP A 27 -4.06 -3.54 18.65
N GLN A 28 -4.60 -3.25 17.46
CA GLN A 28 -4.04 -3.66 16.17
C GLN A 28 -3.81 -2.48 15.22
N LEU A 29 -4.13 -1.25 15.64
CA LEU A 29 -4.09 -0.06 14.79
C LEU A 29 -2.78 0.73 14.92
N GLY A 30 -2.13 0.67 16.08
CA GLY A 30 -0.93 1.45 16.35
C GLY A 30 -1.20 2.94 16.25
N THR A 31 -0.30 3.68 15.59
CA THR A 31 -0.40 5.15 15.48
C THR A 31 -1.61 5.63 14.68
N LEU A 32 -2.33 4.75 13.95
CA LEU A 32 -3.62 5.11 13.35
C LEU A 32 -4.66 5.53 14.39
N ASN A 33 -4.51 5.13 15.66
CA ASN A 33 -5.31 5.61 16.78
C ASN A 33 -5.23 7.15 16.97
N LEU A 34 -4.20 7.82 16.45
CA LEU A 34 -4.08 9.28 16.46
C LEU A 34 -4.99 9.96 15.42
N VAL A 35 -5.52 9.20 14.45
CA VAL A 35 -6.44 9.69 13.41
C VAL A 35 -7.87 9.69 13.93
N THR A 36 -8.15 10.61 14.85
CA THR A 36 -9.47 10.80 15.49
C THR A 36 -10.51 11.45 14.58
N PRO A 37 -11.81 11.38 14.91
CA PRO A 37 -12.86 12.14 14.21
C PRO A 37 -12.56 13.65 14.16
N ALA A 38 -12.04 14.23 15.23
CA ALA A 38 -11.66 15.64 15.27
C ALA A 38 -10.50 15.95 14.30
N THR A 39 -9.49 15.08 14.20
CA THR A 39 -8.40 15.23 13.21
C THR A 39 -8.94 15.15 11.78
N ARG A 40 -9.90 14.27 11.50
CA ARG A 40 -10.55 14.15 10.17
C ARG A 40 -11.34 15.40 9.81
N VAL A 41 -12.12 15.96 10.73
CA VAL A 41 -12.86 17.22 10.52
C VAL A 41 -11.91 18.38 10.24
N ARG A 42 -10.84 18.52 11.04
CA ARG A 42 -9.81 19.56 10.81
C ARG A 42 -9.16 19.43 9.44
N ALA A 43 -8.81 18.20 9.02
CA ALA A 43 -8.22 17.94 7.71
C ALA A 43 -9.18 18.30 6.57
N ALA A 44 -10.47 17.92 6.68
CA ALA A 44 -11.48 18.27 5.68
C ALA A 44 -11.67 19.79 5.54
N ALA A 45 -11.59 20.54 6.64
CA ALA A 45 -11.68 21.99 6.63
C ALA A 45 -10.50 22.70 5.95
N LEU A 46 -9.41 21.99 5.62
CA LEU A 46 -8.29 22.55 4.85
C LEU A 46 -8.58 22.69 3.36
N VAL A 47 -9.59 21.99 2.84
CA VAL A 47 -9.97 22.06 1.41
C VAL A 47 -10.58 23.44 1.13
N ARG A 48 -9.99 24.17 0.18
CA ARG A 48 -10.48 25.50 -0.26
C ARG A 48 -10.91 25.50 -1.72
N ASP A 49 -10.05 25.01 -2.60
CA ASP A 49 -10.23 25.15 -4.06
C ASP A 49 -10.75 23.88 -4.73
N GLY A 50 -10.87 22.77 -3.99
CA GLY A 50 -11.34 21.48 -4.53
C GLY A 50 -10.38 20.80 -5.52
N VAL A 51 -9.14 21.29 -5.64
CA VAL A 51 -8.12 20.73 -6.53
C VAL A 51 -7.49 19.49 -5.88
N THR A 52 -7.41 18.40 -6.64
CA THR A 52 -6.77 17.16 -6.23
C THR A 52 -5.41 17.01 -6.90
N VAL A 53 -4.42 16.54 -6.13
CA VAL A 53 -3.08 16.19 -6.64
C VAL A 53 -2.83 14.73 -6.28
N THR A 54 -2.52 13.90 -7.28
CA THR A 54 -2.14 12.51 -7.02
C THR A 54 -0.75 12.43 -6.41
N CYS A 55 -0.64 11.72 -5.29
CA CYS A 55 0.66 11.33 -4.71
C CYS A 55 1.07 9.92 -5.13
N ALA A 56 0.28 9.27 -6.00
CA ALA A 56 0.57 7.94 -6.50
C ALA A 56 1.50 8.00 -7.71
N ARG A 57 2.49 7.10 -7.74
CA ARG A 57 3.29 6.82 -8.93
C ARG A 57 2.43 6.05 -9.94
N PRO A 58 2.55 6.33 -11.26
CA PRO A 58 1.92 5.50 -12.29
C PRO A 58 2.38 4.05 -12.17
N ILE A 59 1.43 3.12 -12.23
CA ILE A 59 1.72 1.69 -12.27
C ILE A 59 2.16 1.34 -13.69
N ALA A 60 3.42 0.88 -13.82
CA ALA A 60 4.08 0.59 -15.08
C ALA A 60 4.37 -0.92 -15.19
N THR A 61 4.24 -1.47 -16.39
CA THR A 61 4.59 -2.87 -16.69
C THR A 61 6.00 -3.00 -17.26
N GLU A 62 6.62 -1.89 -17.62
CA GLU A 62 7.97 -1.80 -18.15
C GLU A 62 9.01 -2.15 -17.07
N LEU A 63 10.05 -2.87 -17.49
CA LEU A 63 11.23 -3.10 -16.65
C LEU A 63 12.13 -1.86 -16.71
N THR A 64 12.35 -1.25 -15.55
CA THR A 64 13.24 -0.11 -15.37
C THR A 64 14.32 -0.47 -14.35
N ALA A 65 15.33 0.38 -14.19
CA ALA A 65 16.42 0.15 -13.24
C ALA A 65 15.93 -0.04 -11.79
N ASP A 66 14.82 0.59 -11.41
CA ASP A 66 14.24 0.52 -10.07
C ASP A 66 13.24 -0.64 -9.90
N THR A 67 12.98 -1.43 -10.95
CA THR A 67 11.97 -2.50 -10.93
C THR A 67 12.50 -3.72 -10.19
N THR A 68 12.13 -3.85 -8.91
CA THR A 68 12.42 -5.06 -8.10
C THR A 68 11.51 -6.23 -8.47
N PHE A 69 10.21 -5.95 -8.68
CA PHE A 69 9.21 -6.91 -9.12
C PHE A 69 8.40 -6.29 -10.25
N GLN A 70 8.29 -6.98 -11.38
CA GLN A 70 7.52 -6.49 -12.52
C GLN A 70 6.02 -6.57 -12.23
N THR A 71 5.30 -5.48 -12.48
CA THR A 71 3.84 -5.54 -12.49
C THR A 71 3.38 -6.29 -13.74
N LEU A 72 2.48 -7.24 -13.56
CA LEU A 72 1.85 -7.97 -14.65
C LEU A 72 0.48 -7.37 -14.93
N ARG A 73 0.18 -7.12 -16.20
CA ARG A 73 -1.14 -6.71 -16.66
C ARG A 73 -1.53 -7.56 -17.86
N PHE A 74 -2.62 -8.30 -17.74
CA PHE A 74 -3.17 -9.10 -18.82
C PHE A 74 -4.58 -8.63 -19.14
N MET A 75 -4.86 -8.32 -20.40
CA MET A 75 -6.22 -8.18 -20.89
C MET A 75 -6.87 -9.58 -20.87
N VAL A 76 -7.91 -9.75 -20.06
CA VAL A 76 -8.69 -11.00 -20.00
C VAL A 76 -9.83 -10.96 -21.02
N ASP A 77 -10.40 -9.78 -21.25
CA ASP A 77 -11.39 -9.53 -22.29
C ASP A 77 -11.28 -8.08 -22.77
N SER A 78 -11.58 -7.83 -24.04
CA SER A 78 -11.51 -6.51 -24.65
C SER A 78 -12.67 -6.27 -25.61
N GLY A 79 -12.76 -5.04 -26.11
CA GLY A 79 -13.68 -4.68 -27.19
C GLY A 79 -13.26 -5.19 -28.57
N GLU A 80 -12.05 -5.74 -28.70
CA GLU A 80 -11.47 -6.09 -29.99
C GLU A 80 -12.24 -7.23 -30.67
N GLY A 81 -12.61 -6.98 -31.95
CA GLY A 81 -13.36 -7.91 -32.79
C GLY A 81 -14.80 -8.14 -32.34
N ARG A 82 -15.39 -7.28 -31.49
CA ARG A 82 -16.80 -7.41 -31.06
C ARG A 82 -17.80 -7.04 -32.15
N ASP A 83 -17.41 -6.18 -33.07
CA ASP A 83 -18.16 -5.77 -34.27
C ASP A 83 -18.22 -6.88 -35.35
N THR A 84 -17.26 -7.80 -35.30
CA THR A 84 -17.08 -8.91 -36.25
C THR A 84 -17.19 -10.28 -35.58
N CYS A 85 -17.58 -10.33 -34.29
CA CYS A 85 -17.61 -11.57 -33.53
C CYS A 85 -18.77 -12.49 -33.95
N PRO A 86 -18.62 -13.81 -33.77
CA PRO A 86 -19.72 -14.75 -33.95
C PRO A 86 -20.91 -14.41 -33.05
N PRO A 87 -22.17 -14.71 -33.47
CA PRO A 87 -23.36 -14.43 -32.67
C PRO A 87 -23.30 -14.98 -31.24
N ALA A 88 -22.63 -16.13 -31.03
CA ALA A 88 -22.42 -16.71 -29.71
C ALA A 88 -21.62 -15.79 -28.77
N ARG A 89 -20.53 -15.19 -29.25
CA ARG A 89 -19.71 -14.23 -28.47
C ARG A 89 -20.44 -12.91 -28.22
N ALA A 90 -21.46 -12.59 -29.02
CA ALA A 90 -22.32 -11.43 -28.80
C ALA A 90 -23.26 -11.60 -27.59
N LEU A 91 -23.50 -12.83 -27.15
CA LEU A 91 -24.32 -13.16 -25.97
C LEU A 91 -23.50 -13.18 -24.67
N GLU A 92 -22.18 -13.21 -24.77
CA GLU A 92 -21.27 -13.10 -23.62
C GLU A 92 -21.21 -11.66 -23.07
N ARG A 93 -20.63 -11.51 -21.88
CA ARG A 93 -20.44 -10.19 -21.25
C ARG A 93 -19.69 -9.25 -22.19
N ARG A 94 -20.24 -8.05 -22.39
CA ARG A 94 -19.72 -7.01 -23.29
C ARG A 94 -18.90 -5.95 -22.54
N GLY A 95 -17.90 -6.39 -21.78
CA GLY A 95 -17.06 -5.49 -21.00
C GLY A 95 -15.58 -5.85 -21.14
N ALA A 96 -14.70 -4.86 -21.09
CA ALA A 96 -13.28 -5.13 -20.93
C ALA A 96 -13.02 -5.64 -19.50
N SER A 97 -12.10 -6.60 -19.38
CA SER A 97 -11.65 -7.07 -18.07
C SER A 97 -10.16 -7.34 -18.11
N GLU A 98 -9.52 -7.15 -16.96
CA GLU A 98 -8.07 -7.22 -16.81
C GLU A 98 -7.71 -8.01 -15.56
N PHE A 99 -6.60 -8.72 -15.64
CA PHE A 99 -5.88 -9.23 -14.49
C PHE A 99 -4.67 -8.31 -14.25
N ILE A 100 -4.50 -7.87 -13.01
CA ILE A 100 -3.33 -7.12 -12.58
C ILE A 100 -2.67 -7.88 -11.43
N GLY A 101 -1.41 -8.29 -11.62
CA GLY A 101 -0.58 -8.92 -10.61
C GLY A 101 0.50 -7.95 -10.14
N MET A 102 0.59 -7.71 -8.84
CA MET A 102 1.56 -6.79 -8.26
C MET A 102 2.10 -7.30 -6.92
N VAL A 103 3.36 -6.97 -6.65
CA VAL A 103 3.96 -7.04 -5.32
C VAL A 103 4.01 -5.61 -4.80
N PHE A 104 3.34 -5.35 -3.69
CA PHE A 104 3.22 -3.99 -3.17
C PHE A 104 4.55 -3.47 -2.61
N HIS A 105 5.33 -4.35 -1.97
CA HIS A 105 6.61 -4.01 -1.36
C HIS A 105 7.73 -3.91 -2.42
N GLY A 106 8.03 -2.68 -2.83
CA GLY A 106 9.06 -2.35 -3.81
C GLY A 106 9.09 -0.83 -4.07
N TYR A 107 9.95 -0.38 -4.98
CA TYR A 107 10.12 1.06 -5.27
C TYR A 107 9.18 1.63 -6.32
N THR A 108 8.47 0.76 -7.06
CA THR A 108 7.68 1.13 -8.24
C THR A 108 6.19 1.31 -7.94
N ILE A 109 5.70 0.84 -6.79
CA ILE A 109 4.30 0.91 -6.38
C ILE A 109 4.17 1.80 -5.16
N THR A 110 3.34 2.84 -5.24
CA THR A 110 2.95 3.62 -4.06
C THR A 110 2.06 2.76 -3.16
N HIS A 111 2.51 2.48 -1.95
CA HIS A 111 1.80 1.61 -0.99
C HIS A 111 2.00 2.10 0.45
N VAL A 112 1.29 1.46 1.38
CA VAL A 112 1.45 1.64 2.83
C VAL A 112 1.74 0.28 3.44
N ASP A 113 2.79 0.23 4.25
CA ASP A 113 3.12 -0.97 5.03
C ASP A 113 2.32 -0.99 6.32
N THR A 114 1.68 -2.13 6.59
CA THR A 114 0.95 -2.34 7.84
C THR A 114 1.92 -2.71 8.96
N PRO A 115 1.49 -2.64 10.24
CA PRO A 115 2.30 -3.13 11.35
C PRO A 115 2.67 -4.62 11.29
N ALA A 116 2.04 -5.39 10.39
CA ALA A 116 2.37 -6.79 10.14
C ALA A 116 3.46 -7.00 9.06
N HIS A 117 4.03 -5.92 8.50
CA HIS A 117 5.05 -6.01 7.46
C HIS A 117 6.45 -6.37 8.00
N PHE A 118 6.81 -5.88 9.19
CA PHE A 118 8.11 -6.12 9.82
C PHE A 118 7.98 -6.85 11.15
N PHE A 119 9.00 -7.64 11.47
CA PHE A 119 9.05 -8.49 12.66
C PHE A 119 10.29 -8.17 13.49
N TRP A 120 10.13 -8.16 14.81
CA TRP A 120 11.22 -8.10 15.77
C TRP A 120 11.15 -9.32 16.69
N GLN A 121 12.19 -10.15 16.69
CA GLN A 121 12.24 -11.40 17.46
C GLN A 121 11.00 -12.31 17.24
N GLY A 122 10.52 -12.38 16.00
CA GLY A 122 9.36 -13.19 15.62
C GLY A 122 8.01 -12.60 16.03
N LYS A 123 7.97 -11.36 16.54
CA LYS A 123 6.74 -10.65 16.91
C LYS A 123 6.47 -9.47 15.97
N ILE A 124 5.20 -9.17 15.77
CA ILE A 124 4.73 -7.94 15.12
C ILE A 124 4.27 -6.95 16.19
N TYR A 125 3.78 -5.78 15.78
CA TYR A 125 3.24 -4.77 16.69
C TYR A 125 2.25 -5.35 17.73
N ASN A 126 2.44 -4.90 18.99
CA ASN A 126 1.69 -5.21 20.21
C ASN A 126 1.80 -6.67 20.71
#